data_AF-X0XZM2-F1
#
_entry.id   AF-X0XZM2-F1
#
_cell.length_a   1.000
_cell.length_b   1.000
_cell.length_c   1.000
_cell.angle_alpha   90.00
_cell.angle_beta   90.00
_cell.angle_gamma   90.00
#
_symmetry.space_group_name_H-M   'P 1'
#
loop_
_entity.id
_entity.type
_entity.pdbx_description
1 polymer ?
#
loop_
_entity_poly.entity_id
_entity_poly.type
_entity_poly.pdbx_seq_one_letter_code
_entity_poly.pdbx_strand_id
1 'polypeptide(L)'
;MSGAHKIDDLATVGLLGVNNSLAYRVHEIERHFHNYERWFGLAAAPNGEIHRADTITDNVAPFQIDAGNNTWGTWVQVLGSADTPDITGSTHYDPHKIDIVGAQVANVVYFVQLAYGASGAAGLSAGTYSDIVFIPQSANGRPAAIPVLMRRA
;
A
#
# COMPACT_ATOMS: atom_id res chain seq x y z
N MET A 1 19.29 40.53 35.62
CA MET A 1 19.73 40.12 34.26
C MET A 1 18.96 38.86 33.91
N SER A 2 17.91 38.94 33.09
CA SER A 2 17.25 37.74 32.56
C SER A 2 18.09 37.23 31.39
N GLY A 3 18.76 36.09 31.58
CA GLY A 3 19.46 35.43 30.48
C GLY A 3 18.44 35.09 29.38
N ALA A 4 18.75 35.41 28.14
CA ALA A 4 17.96 34.94 27.01
C ALA A 4 17.98 33.41 27.05
N HIS A 5 16.83 32.80 27.34
CA HIS A 5 16.70 31.35 27.24
C HIS A 5 16.93 30.97 25.78
N LYS A 6 17.78 29.97 25.52
CA LYS A 6 17.92 29.42 24.18
C LYS A 6 16.56 28.86 23.75
N ILE A 7 16.22 29.03 22.48
CA ILE A 7 14.91 28.65 21.93
C ILE A 7 14.60 27.15 22.12
N ASP A 8 15.66 26.35 22.29
CA ASP A 8 15.63 24.91 22.50
C ASP A 8 15.19 24.49 23.91
N ASP A 9 15.25 25.41 24.89
CA ASP A 9 14.86 25.17 26.29
C ASP A 9 13.40 25.54 26.58
N LEU A 10 12.65 25.99 25.57
CA LEU A 10 11.23 26.32 25.72
C LEU A 10 10.38 25.04 25.67
N ALA A 11 9.32 24.96 26.47
CA ALA A 11 8.38 23.85 26.41
C ALA A 11 7.56 23.89 25.11
N THR A 12 7.31 22.74 24.51
CA THR A 12 6.40 22.63 23.36
C THR A 12 4.97 22.77 23.86
N VAL A 13 4.24 23.77 23.36
CA VAL A 13 2.84 24.01 23.73
C VAL A 13 2.01 22.77 23.35
N GLY A 14 1.42 22.11 24.35
CA GLY A 14 0.56 20.93 24.16
C GLY A 14 1.18 19.58 24.50
N LEU A 15 2.48 19.50 24.81
CA LEU A 15 3.15 18.23 25.15
C LEU A 15 4.06 18.40 26.38
N LEU A 16 3.57 17.94 27.53
CA LEU A 16 4.33 17.90 28.79
C LEU A 16 5.55 16.97 28.65
N GLY A 17 6.75 17.49 28.94
CA GLY A 17 7.97 16.68 29.08
C GLY A 17 8.80 16.47 27.80
N VAL A 18 8.44 17.09 26.68
CA VAL A 18 9.22 17.02 25.43
C VAL A 18 9.93 18.35 25.19
N ASN A 19 11.26 18.34 25.27
CA ASN A 19 12.09 19.49 24.89
C ASN A 19 11.79 19.86 23.43
N ASN A 20 11.69 21.16 23.15
CA ASN A 20 11.31 21.73 21.87
C ASN A 20 12.39 21.51 20.80
N SER A 21 12.61 20.26 20.40
CA SER A 21 13.55 19.93 19.35
C SER A 21 12.92 20.25 18.00
N LEU A 22 13.61 21.07 17.21
CA LEU A 22 13.32 21.29 15.80
C LEU A 22 13.12 19.95 15.07
N ALA A 23 13.90 18.93 15.42
CA ALA A 23 13.79 17.58 14.88
C ALA A 23 12.40 16.95 15.11
N TYR A 24 11.81 17.08 16.31
CA TYR A 24 10.46 16.58 16.57
C TYR A 24 9.41 17.33 15.75
N ARG A 25 9.50 18.67 15.66
CA ARG A 25 8.56 19.47 14.86
C ARG A 25 8.69 19.20 13.36
N VAL A 26 9.92 19.08 12.84
CA VAL A 26 10.18 18.70 11.44
C VAL A 26 9.62 17.31 11.18
N HIS A 27 9.89 16.35 12.05
CA HIS A 27 9.38 14.99 11.92
C HIS A 27 7.83 14.91 12.00
N GLU A 28 7.20 15.76 12.82
CA GLU A 28 5.74 15.84 12.93
C GLU A 28 5.11 16.57 11.74
N ILE A 29 5.71 17.66 11.24
CA ILE A 29 5.30 18.38 10.03
C ILE A 29 5.46 17.49 8.79
N GLU A 30 6.57 16.77 8.67
CA GLU A 30 6.80 15.79 7.60
C GLU A 30 5.74 14.68 7.62
N ARG A 31 5.30 14.23 8.81
CA ARG A 31 4.18 13.28 8.94
C ARG A 31 2.82 13.89 8.59
N HIS A 32 2.59 15.18 8.84
CA HIS A 32 1.29 15.83 8.61
C HIS A 32 1.12 16.46 7.23
N PHE A 33 2.20 16.68 6.45
CA PHE A 33 2.09 17.26 5.10
C PHE A 33 1.85 16.26 3.98
N HIS A 34 1.92 14.95 4.23
CA HIS A 34 1.79 13.95 3.17
C HIS A 34 1.11 12.68 3.67
N ASN A 35 -0.22 12.75 3.84
CA ASN A 35 -1.02 11.53 3.86
C ASN A 35 -2.01 11.54 2.68
N TYR A 36 -1.53 11.09 1.52
CA TYR A 36 -2.37 10.70 0.38
C TYR A 36 -2.59 9.17 0.36
N GLU A 37 -2.55 8.52 1.51
CA GLU A 37 -2.81 7.08 1.59
C GLU A 37 -4.25 6.81 1.16
N ARG A 38 -4.37 6.09 0.05
CA ARG A 38 -5.64 5.62 -0.49
C ARG A 38 -5.62 4.11 -0.45
N TRP A 39 -6.67 3.54 0.14
CA TRP A 39 -6.86 2.11 0.18
C TRP A 39 -7.81 1.71 -0.94
N PHE A 40 -7.56 0.58 -1.58
CA PHE A 40 -8.37 0.10 -2.69
C PHE A 40 -8.89 -1.30 -2.42
N GLY A 41 -10.09 -1.57 -2.91
CA GLY A 41 -10.66 -2.90 -3.00
C GLY A 41 -11.34 -3.11 -4.35
N LEU A 42 -11.83 -4.32 -4.59
CA LEU A 42 -12.62 -4.66 -5.76
C LEU A 42 -13.92 -3.82 -5.75
N ALA A 43 -14.15 -3.12 -6.86
CA ALA A 43 -15.35 -2.33 -7.07
C ALA A 43 -16.62 -3.18 -6.96
N ALA A 44 -17.72 -2.60 -6.49
CA ALA A 44 -19.00 -3.31 -6.41
C ALA A 44 -19.56 -3.69 -7.80
N ALA A 45 -19.23 -2.89 -8.81
CA ALA A 45 -19.60 -3.11 -10.21
C ALA A 45 -18.36 -2.98 -11.13
N PRO A 46 -17.47 -4.00 -11.16
CA PRO A 46 -16.27 -3.96 -11.97
C PRO A 46 -16.64 -4.08 -13.46
N ASN A 47 -15.97 -3.30 -14.32
CA ASN A 47 -16.18 -3.29 -15.76
C ASN A 47 -14.90 -3.64 -16.52
N GLY A 48 -14.76 -4.92 -16.88
CA GLY A 48 -13.72 -5.41 -17.81
C GLY A 48 -12.34 -4.82 -17.54
N GLU A 49 -11.68 -4.30 -18.57
CA GLU A 49 -10.36 -3.66 -18.45
C GLU A 49 -10.44 -2.16 -18.08
N ILE A 50 -11.65 -1.61 -17.93
CA ILE A 50 -11.87 -0.17 -17.79
C ILE A 50 -11.81 0.25 -16.33
N HIS A 51 -12.55 -0.44 -15.47
CA HIS A 51 -12.68 -0.09 -14.05
C HIS A 51 -12.74 -1.34 -13.17
N ARG A 52 -11.76 -1.49 -12.26
CA ARG A 52 -11.63 -2.71 -11.43
C ARG A 52 -11.58 -2.46 -9.94
N ALA A 53 -11.07 -1.30 -9.51
CA ALA A 53 -10.92 -0.97 -8.10
C ALA A 53 -11.62 0.33 -7.75
N ASP A 54 -12.23 0.36 -6.58
CA ASP A 54 -12.70 1.57 -5.94
C ASP A 54 -11.84 1.88 -4.71
N THR A 55 -11.70 3.16 -4.38
CA THR A 55 -11.17 3.56 -3.07
C THR A 55 -12.09 2.99 -1.98
N ILE A 56 -11.50 2.47 -0.89
CA ILE A 56 -12.25 1.93 0.25
C ILE A 56 -13.17 3.03 0.80
N THR A 57 -14.46 2.79 0.61
CA THR A 57 -15.59 3.49 1.24
C THR A 57 -16.37 2.45 2.06
N ASP A 58 -17.70 2.53 2.11
CA ASP A 58 -18.49 1.67 2.99
C ASP A 58 -18.69 0.23 2.45
N ASN A 59 -18.49 -0.03 1.14
CA ASN A 59 -18.91 -1.28 0.48
C ASN A 59 -17.90 -1.88 -0.52
N VAL A 60 -16.62 -1.91 -0.18
CA VAL A 60 -15.58 -2.41 -1.10
C VAL A 60 -15.09 -3.79 -0.64
N ALA A 61 -14.98 -4.74 -1.57
CA ALA A 61 -14.57 -6.11 -1.26
C ALA A 61 -13.05 -6.30 -1.44
N PRO A 62 -12.40 -7.22 -0.71
CA PRO A 62 -11.01 -7.57 -1.00
C PRO A 62 -10.89 -8.27 -2.37
N PHE A 63 -9.74 -8.10 -3.03
CA PHE A 63 -9.40 -8.92 -4.19
C PHE A 63 -9.19 -10.37 -3.75
N GLN A 64 -9.78 -11.32 -4.48
CA GLN A 64 -9.55 -12.73 -4.26
C GLN A 64 -8.60 -13.26 -5.33
N ILE A 65 -7.41 -13.67 -4.89
CA ILE A 65 -6.45 -14.42 -5.70
C ILE A 65 -6.56 -15.89 -5.33
N ASP A 66 -6.54 -16.76 -6.33
CA ASP A 66 -6.60 -18.20 -6.16
C ASP A 66 -5.48 -18.85 -6.99
N ALA A 67 -4.83 -19.87 -6.44
CA ALA A 67 -3.71 -20.58 -7.05
C ALA A 67 -3.86 -22.09 -6.85
N GLY A 68 -3.37 -22.86 -7.82
CA GLY A 68 -3.38 -24.31 -7.74
C GLY A 68 -2.19 -24.87 -6.95
N ASN A 69 -2.20 -26.19 -6.71
CA ASN A 69 -1.05 -26.88 -6.13
C ASN A 69 0.18 -26.72 -7.04
N ASN A 70 1.18 -25.97 -6.58
CA ASN A 70 2.42 -25.67 -7.32
C ASN A 70 2.20 -25.00 -8.69
N THR A 71 1.07 -24.33 -8.90
CA THR A 71 0.76 -23.65 -10.15
C THR A 71 0.27 -22.25 -9.85
N TRP A 72 0.81 -21.26 -10.56
CA TRP A 72 0.35 -19.88 -10.45
C TRP A 72 -1.14 -19.77 -10.76
N GLY A 73 -1.79 -18.87 -10.05
CA GLY A 73 -3.17 -18.49 -10.28
C GLY A 73 -3.40 -17.77 -11.61
N THR A 74 -4.65 -17.39 -11.83
CA THR A 74 -4.97 -16.43 -12.90
C THR A 74 -4.61 -15.02 -12.43
N TRP A 75 -4.08 -14.21 -13.35
CA TRP A 75 -3.85 -12.79 -13.09
C TRP A 75 -5.16 -12.09 -12.74
N VAL A 76 -5.15 -11.35 -11.62
CA VAL A 76 -6.26 -10.49 -11.21
C VAL A 76 -5.89 -9.05 -11.51
N GLN A 77 -6.65 -8.42 -12.41
CA GLN A 77 -6.46 -7.01 -12.72
C GLN A 77 -7.01 -6.14 -11.59
N VAL A 78 -6.13 -5.30 -11.02
CA VAL A 78 -6.43 -4.37 -9.91
C VAL A 78 -6.85 -3.01 -10.45
N LEU A 79 -6.04 -2.39 -11.32
CA LEU A 79 -6.38 -1.12 -11.96
C LEU A 79 -6.64 -1.34 -13.46
N GLY A 80 -7.71 -0.73 -13.96
CA GLY A 80 -7.96 -0.58 -15.38
C GLY A 80 -7.00 0.40 -16.05
N SER A 81 -7.00 0.42 -17.38
CA SER A 81 -6.24 1.43 -18.14
C SER A 81 -6.76 2.85 -17.90
N ALA A 82 -8.04 2.99 -17.54
CA ALA A 82 -8.65 4.26 -17.16
C ALA A 82 -8.48 4.59 -15.66
N ASP A 83 -8.19 3.59 -14.82
CA ASP A 83 -7.92 3.78 -13.39
C ASP A 83 -6.44 4.15 -13.10
N THR A 84 -5.57 4.22 -14.12
CA THR A 84 -4.14 4.56 -13.97
C THR A 84 -3.81 5.86 -14.71
N PRO A 85 -3.23 6.88 -14.04
CA PRO A 85 -2.91 6.95 -12.61
C PRO A 85 -4.12 7.28 -11.73
N ASP A 86 -4.14 6.76 -10.50
CA ASP A 86 -5.08 7.17 -9.44
C ASP A 86 -4.93 8.65 -9.03
N ILE A 87 -3.73 9.21 -9.23
CA ILE A 87 -3.44 10.63 -8.99
C ILE A 87 -3.03 11.30 -10.30
N THR A 88 -3.81 12.31 -10.71
CA THR A 88 -3.52 13.17 -11.86
C THR A 88 -2.05 13.61 -11.88
N GLY A 89 -1.37 13.39 -13.00
CA GLY A 89 0.03 13.78 -13.19
C GLY A 89 1.05 12.71 -12.78
N SER A 90 0.61 11.59 -12.19
CA SER A 90 1.48 10.43 -11.98
C SER A 90 1.56 9.59 -13.26
N THR A 91 2.73 9.05 -13.58
CA THR A 91 2.89 8.15 -14.74
C THR A 91 2.68 6.68 -14.36
N HIS A 92 2.83 6.36 -13.08
CA HIS A 92 2.77 5.01 -12.54
C HIS A 92 1.99 5.01 -11.23
N TYR A 93 1.36 3.89 -10.93
CA TYR A 93 0.74 3.63 -9.63
C TYR A 93 1.75 2.91 -8.74
N ASP A 94 1.99 3.43 -7.54
CA ASP A 94 2.80 2.79 -6.49
C ASP A 94 1.88 2.48 -5.30
N PRO A 95 1.56 1.20 -5.04
CA PRO A 95 0.66 0.83 -3.96
C PRO A 95 1.27 1.06 -2.57
N HIS A 96 2.61 1.19 -2.45
CA HIS A 96 3.37 1.28 -1.20
C HIS A 96 3.25 0.09 -0.23
N LYS A 97 2.04 -0.44 -0.02
CA LYS A 97 1.72 -1.56 0.86
C LYS A 97 0.57 -2.39 0.30
N ILE A 98 0.52 -3.65 0.70
CA ILE A 98 -0.62 -4.54 0.47
C ILE A 98 -1.07 -5.12 1.80
N ASP A 99 -2.37 -5.05 2.08
CA ASP A 99 -2.99 -5.76 3.20
C ASP A 99 -3.62 -7.07 2.71
N ILE A 100 -3.32 -8.17 3.39
CA ILE A 100 -3.85 -9.50 3.09
C ILE A 100 -4.82 -9.87 4.20
N VAL A 101 -6.12 -9.73 3.96
CA VAL A 101 -7.13 -9.86 5.03
C VAL A 101 -7.52 -11.32 5.37
N GLY A 102 -7.08 -12.28 4.56
CA GLY A 102 -7.34 -13.71 4.77
C GLY A 102 -6.54 -14.60 3.83
N ALA A 103 -6.36 -15.86 4.19
CA ALA A 103 -5.65 -16.86 3.40
C ALA A 103 -6.14 -18.26 3.73
N GLN A 104 -6.42 -19.12 2.75
CA GLN A 104 -7.11 -20.39 2.98
C GLN A 104 -6.49 -21.27 4.09
N VAL A 105 -5.17 -21.30 4.19
CA VAL A 105 -4.42 -22.14 5.15
C VAL A 105 -3.38 -21.32 5.90
N ALA A 106 -3.35 -21.45 7.22
CA ALA A 106 -2.34 -20.85 8.10
C ALA A 106 -0.99 -21.57 8.02
N ASN A 107 0.10 -20.85 8.30
CA ASN A 107 1.48 -21.34 8.41
C ASN A 107 2.00 -22.06 7.15
N VAL A 108 1.44 -21.72 5.98
CA VAL A 108 1.87 -22.21 4.66
C VAL A 108 2.50 -21.07 3.89
N VAL A 109 3.51 -21.35 3.08
CA VAL A 109 4.16 -20.34 2.24
C VAL A 109 3.30 -20.07 0.99
N TYR A 110 2.91 -18.82 0.80
CA TYR A 110 2.29 -18.31 -0.42
C TYR A 110 3.28 -17.42 -1.16
N PHE A 111 3.13 -17.40 -2.48
CA PHE A 111 3.83 -16.48 -3.36
C PHE A 111 2.80 -15.59 -4.04
N VAL A 112 3.01 -14.28 -3.95
CA VAL A 112 2.19 -13.27 -4.60
C VAL A 112 3.05 -12.58 -5.64
N GLN A 113 2.59 -12.55 -6.88
CA GLN A 113 3.27 -11.85 -7.96
C GLN A 113 2.47 -10.61 -8.36
N LEU A 114 3.16 -9.48 -8.46
CA LEU A 114 2.60 -8.20 -8.89
C LEU A 114 3.28 -7.78 -10.17
N ALA A 115 2.53 -7.58 -11.23
CA ALA A 115 3.05 -7.16 -12.53
C ALA A 115 2.46 -5.81 -12.94
N TYR A 116 3.28 -5.02 -13.65
CA TYR A 116 2.86 -3.76 -14.26
C TYR A 116 2.88 -3.86 -15.78
N GLY A 117 1.88 -3.26 -16.43
CA GLY A 117 1.74 -3.23 -17.88
C GLY A 117 0.28 -3.30 -18.30
N ALA A 118 0.04 -3.51 -19.60
CA ALA A 118 -1.32 -3.64 -20.15
C ALA A 118 -2.09 -4.84 -19.56
N SER A 119 -1.38 -5.87 -19.10
CA SER A 119 -1.93 -7.01 -18.37
C SER A 119 -0.84 -7.69 -17.54
N GLY A 120 -1.24 -8.56 -16.61
CA GLY A 120 -0.27 -9.34 -15.83
C GLY A 120 0.62 -10.24 -16.70
N ALA A 121 0.05 -10.85 -17.75
CA ALA A 121 0.82 -11.67 -18.70
C ALA A 121 1.83 -10.85 -19.51
N ALA A 122 1.46 -9.62 -19.90
CA ALA A 122 2.38 -8.70 -20.58
C ALA A 122 3.52 -8.27 -19.65
N GLY A 123 3.21 -7.93 -18.40
CA GLY A 123 4.22 -7.56 -17.41
C GLY A 123 5.17 -8.72 -17.08
N LEU A 124 4.67 -9.94 -16.96
CA LEU A 124 5.50 -11.14 -16.80
C LEU A 124 6.45 -11.31 -17.99
N SER A 125 5.94 -11.19 -19.23
CA SER A 125 6.74 -11.33 -20.45
C SER A 125 7.80 -10.24 -20.59
N ALA A 126 7.52 -9.03 -20.11
CA ALA A 126 8.45 -7.90 -20.09
C ALA A 126 9.43 -7.91 -18.91
N GLY A 127 9.26 -8.83 -17.94
CA GLY A 127 10.05 -8.85 -16.71
C GLY A 127 9.74 -7.69 -15.75
N THR A 128 8.58 -7.03 -15.90
CA THR A 128 8.13 -5.91 -15.08
C THR A 128 7.20 -6.37 -13.97
N TYR A 129 7.72 -7.24 -13.10
CA TYR A 129 6.98 -7.80 -11.97
C TYR A 129 7.86 -7.92 -10.71
N SER A 130 7.20 -8.07 -9.57
CA SER A 130 7.79 -8.33 -8.26
C SER A 130 7.15 -9.56 -7.64
N ASP A 131 7.97 -10.43 -7.05
CA ASP A 131 7.53 -11.57 -6.27
C ASP A 131 7.62 -11.27 -4.77
N ILE A 132 6.57 -11.64 -4.04
CA ILE A 132 6.44 -11.45 -2.60
C ILE A 132 6.17 -12.81 -1.97
N VAL A 133 6.96 -13.16 -0.96
CA VAL A 133 6.73 -14.34 -0.14
C VAL A 133 5.89 -13.95 1.07
N PHE A 134 4.80 -14.66 1.28
CA PHE A 134 3.87 -14.40 2.38
C PHE A 134 3.60 -15.69 3.18
N ILE A 135 3.61 -15.58 4.50
CA ILE A 135 3.29 -16.70 5.40
C ILE A 135 2.21 -16.20 6.39
N PRO A 136 0.93 -16.55 6.20
CA PRO A 136 -0.13 -16.16 7.11
C PRO A 136 0.03 -16.91 8.44
N GLN A 137 -0.06 -16.20 9.57
CA GLN A 137 -0.06 -16.85 10.88
C GLN A 137 -1.41 -17.52 11.22
N SER A 138 -2.49 -17.14 10.54
CA SER A 138 -3.83 -17.71 10.71
C SER A 138 -4.61 -17.71 9.39
N ALA A 139 -5.60 -18.60 9.26
CA ALA A 139 -6.33 -18.78 8.00
C ALA A 139 -7.32 -17.64 7.69
N ASN A 140 -7.57 -16.70 8.61
CA ASN A 140 -8.49 -15.58 8.39
C ASN A 140 -8.13 -14.38 9.29
N GLY A 141 -6.83 -14.12 9.46
CA GLY A 141 -6.34 -13.00 10.25
C GLY A 141 -5.74 -11.91 9.38
N ARG A 142 -5.83 -10.67 9.83
CA ARG A 142 -5.10 -9.52 9.27
C ARG A 142 -3.66 -9.53 9.78
N PRO A 143 -2.67 -9.92 8.98
CA PRO A 143 -1.26 -9.73 9.30
C PRO A 143 -0.90 -8.24 9.16
N ALA A 144 0.34 -7.89 9.49
CA ALA A 144 0.85 -6.57 9.15
C ALA A 144 0.88 -6.40 7.61
N ALA A 145 0.51 -5.20 7.14
CA ALA A 145 0.57 -4.88 5.72
C ALA A 145 2.01 -5.07 5.18
N ILE A 146 2.10 -5.70 4.02
CA ILE A 146 3.37 -6.03 3.38
C ILE A 146 3.85 -4.80 2.61
N PRO A 147 5.05 -4.26 2.88
CA PRO A 147 5.59 -3.16 2.10
C PRO A 147 5.92 -3.64 0.68
N VAL A 148 5.50 -2.87 -0.31
CA VAL A 148 5.81 -3.11 -1.72
C VAL A 148 6.81 -2.04 -2.16
N LEU A 149 7.98 -2.50 -2.59
CA LEU A 149 8.99 -1.63 -3.16
C LEU A 149 8.91 -1.75 -4.67
N MET A 150 8.36 -0.73 -5.32
CA MET A 150 8.40 -0.63 -6.77
C MET A 150 9.61 0.19 -7.21
N ARG A 151 10.21 -0.23 -8.33
CA ARG A 151 11.22 0.58 -9.00
C ARG A 151 10.55 1.89 -9.45
N ARG A 152 10.98 3.01 -8.90
CA ARG A 152 10.54 4.33 -9.34
C ARG A 152 11.00 4.52 -10.79
N ALA A 153 10.06 4.88 -11.66
CA ALA A 153 10.32 5.27 -13.04
C ALA A 153 10.91 6.68 -13.10
#